data_AF-A0A6N8Y7B3-F1
#
_entry.id   AF-A0A6N8Y7B3-F1
#
_cell.length_a   1.000
_cell.length_b   1.000
_cell.length_c   1.000
_cell.angle_alpha   90.00
_cell.angle_beta   90.00
_cell.angle_gamma   90.00
#
_symmetry.space_group_name_H-M   'P 1'
#
loop_
_entity.id
_entity.type
_entity.pdbx_description
1 polymer ?
#
loop_
_entity_poly.entity_id
_entity_poly.type
_entity_poly.pdbx_seq_one_letter_code
_entity_poly.pdbx_strand_id
1 'polypeptide(L)'
;MDTKPQAREFYLDSIDEVFAEIFFLFGGGFDVQMEIASETSLVSASFSPKTTAVDREGAVDFELCAFECSGVSAENLEEYLGAPVHTSSALEFFDYVFSQRSKVVCGVDFAGNSWVMVLDCSR
;
A
#
# COMPACT_ATOMS: atom_id res chain seq x y z
N MET A 1 2.50 15.46 19.60
CA MET A 1 2.98 15.37 18.21
C MET A 1 1.90 15.98 17.34
N ASP A 2 2.27 16.90 16.43
CA ASP A 2 1.32 17.50 15.48
C ASP A 2 0.76 16.38 14.58
N THR A 3 -0.51 16.01 14.77
CA THR A 3 -1.22 14.94 14.06
C THR A 3 -1.78 15.41 12.72
N LYS A 4 -1.12 16.36 12.06
CA LYS A 4 -1.62 16.89 10.78
C LYS A 4 -1.24 15.93 9.66
N PRO A 5 -2.17 15.63 8.74
CA PRO A 5 -1.86 14.84 7.55
C PRO A 5 -0.67 15.41 6.80
N GLN A 6 0.27 14.55 6.41
CA GLN A 6 1.42 14.92 5.59
C GLN A 6 1.04 14.68 4.13
N ALA A 7 0.95 15.73 3.33
CA ALA A 7 0.74 15.60 1.89
C ALA A 7 2.09 15.59 1.16
N ARG A 8 2.27 14.67 0.20
CA ARG A 8 3.48 14.56 -0.61
C ARG A 8 3.15 14.14 -2.03
N GLU A 9 4.04 14.46 -2.94
CA GLU A 9 4.05 13.92 -4.31
C GLU A 9 5.36 13.16 -4.52
N PHE A 10 5.29 12.00 -5.17
CA PHE A 10 6.44 11.15 -5.47
C PHE A 10 6.15 10.26 -6.68
N TYR A 11 7.18 9.71 -7.30
CA TYR A 11 7.02 8.71 -8.36
C TYR A 11 6.79 7.34 -7.75
N LEU A 12 5.90 6.54 -8.36
CA LEU A 12 5.51 5.22 -7.83
C LEU A 12 6.71 4.32 -7.52
N ASP A 13 7.78 4.37 -8.33
CA ASP A 13 9.03 3.61 -8.12
C ASP A 13 9.74 3.89 -6.79
N SER A 14 9.44 5.02 -6.16
CA SER A 14 10.03 5.49 -4.90
C SER A 14 9.16 5.17 -3.69
N ILE A 15 8.03 4.46 -3.87
CA ILE A 15 7.02 4.27 -2.82
C ILE A 15 7.55 3.54 -1.59
N ASP A 16 8.43 2.54 -1.76
CA ASP A 16 9.04 1.80 -0.66
C ASP A 16 9.88 2.73 0.25
N GLU A 17 10.66 3.64 -0.35
CA GLU A 17 11.47 4.62 0.39
C GLU A 17 10.58 5.63 1.12
N VAL A 18 9.55 6.14 0.45
CA VAL A 18 8.60 7.08 1.04
C VAL A 18 7.85 6.45 2.21
N PHE A 19 7.41 5.20 2.06
CA PHE A 19 6.71 4.47 3.11
C PHE A 19 7.61 4.23 4.32
N ALA A 20 8.88 3.89 4.11
CA ALA A 20 9.85 3.77 5.19
C ALA A 20 10.04 5.09 5.94
N GLU A 21 10.20 6.21 5.23
CA GLU A 21 10.30 7.53 5.86
C GLU A 21 9.07 7.87 6.70
N ILE A 22 7.86 7.65 6.17
CA ILE A 22 6.60 7.94 6.87
C ILE A 22 6.44 7.04 8.09
N PHE A 23 6.77 5.76 7.97
CA PHE A 23 6.74 4.82 9.09
C PHE A 23 7.63 5.29 10.24
N PHE A 24 8.86 5.73 9.95
CA PHE A 24 9.77 6.27 10.96
C PHE A 24 9.29 7.61 11.53
N LEU A 25 8.73 8.49 10.69
CA LEU A 25 8.20 9.78 11.11
C LEU A 25 7.05 9.63 12.12
N PHE A 26 6.15 8.69 11.89
CA PHE A 26 5.00 8.44 12.75
C PHE A 26 5.27 7.44 13.88
N GLY A 27 6.42 6.75 13.85
CA GLY A 27 6.80 5.77 14.86
C GLY A 27 5.95 4.50 14.81
N GLY A 28 5.42 4.15 13.64
CA GLY A 28 4.53 3.00 13.43
C GLY A 28 3.72 3.10 12.14
N GLY A 29 2.67 2.28 12.05
CA GLY A 29 1.77 2.23 10.90
C GLY A 29 1.02 3.53 10.64
N PHE A 30 0.49 3.65 9.42
CA PHE A 30 -0.11 4.87 8.91
C PHE A 30 -1.25 4.57 7.92
N ASP A 31 -2.21 5.48 7.85
CA ASP A 31 -3.22 5.49 6.79
C ASP A 31 -2.72 6.40 5.67
N VAL A 32 -2.91 5.97 4.44
CA VAL A 32 -2.55 6.74 3.25
C VAL A 32 -3.72 6.76 2.28
N GLN A 33 -4.03 7.95 1.78
CA GLN A 33 -4.85 8.14 0.60
C GLN A 33 -3.94 8.53 -0.56
N MET A 34 -4.02 7.82 -1.69
CA MET A 34 -3.18 8.08 -2.86
C MET A 34 -4.02 8.18 -4.14
N GLU A 35 -3.55 9.02 -5.06
CA GLU A 35 -4.06 9.16 -6.41
C GLU A 35 -2.88 9.17 -7.38
N ILE A 36 -2.95 8.38 -8.45
CA ILE A 36 -1.91 8.31 -9.48
C ILE A 36 -2.34 9.02 -10.76
N ALA A 37 -1.44 9.81 -11.31
CA ALA A 37 -1.52 10.27 -12.69
C ALA A 37 -0.89 9.19 -13.60
N SER A 38 -1.73 8.35 -14.22
CA SER A 38 -1.29 7.16 -14.96
C SER A 38 -0.32 7.43 -16.11
N GLU A 39 -0.32 8.64 -16.68
CA GLU A 39 0.59 9.02 -17.76
C GLU A 39 2.03 9.27 -17.29
N THR A 40 2.20 9.59 -16.00
CA THR A 40 3.50 10.03 -15.43
C THR A 40 3.97 9.16 -14.26
N SER A 41 3.13 8.22 -13.80
CA SER A 41 3.33 7.46 -12.56
C SER A 41 3.58 8.35 -11.33
N LEU A 42 3.17 9.62 -11.39
CA LEU A 42 3.24 10.55 -10.28
C LEU A 42 2.08 10.27 -9.32
N VAL A 43 2.40 10.05 -8.06
CA VAL A 43 1.45 9.77 -6.98
C VAL A 43 1.34 11.00 -6.09
N SER A 44 0.11 11.50 -5.92
CA SER A 44 -0.22 12.48 -4.88
C SER A 44 -0.80 11.72 -3.68
N ALA A 45 -0.18 11.85 -2.51
CA ALA A 45 -0.52 11.10 -1.31
C ALA A 45 -0.75 11.99 -0.09
N SER A 46 -1.65 11.57 0.81
CA SER A 46 -1.87 12.16 2.12
C SER A 46 -1.77 11.09 3.19
N PHE A 47 -0.85 11.26 4.14
CA PHE A 47 -0.51 10.31 5.19
C PHE A 47 -1.01 10.77 6.56
N SER A 48 -1.56 9.86 7.35
CA SER A 48 -1.97 10.12 8.74
C SER A 48 -1.48 9.01 9.66
N PRO A 49 -1.03 9.32 10.90
CA PRO A 49 -0.59 8.29 11.84
C PRO A 49 -1.77 7.42 12.27
N LYS A 50 -1.56 6.09 12.34
CA LYS A 50 -2.57 5.18 12.91
C LYS A 50 -2.38 5.07 14.41
N THR A 51 -3.49 4.88 15.11
CA THR A 51 -3.51 4.53 16.54
C THR A 51 -3.56 3.03 16.79
N THR A 52 -3.90 2.24 15.77
CA THR A 52 -4.03 0.78 15.83
C THR A 52 -3.22 0.13 14.72
N ALA A 53 -2.52 -0.95 15.06
CA ALA A 53 -1.83 -1.78 14.08
C ALA A 53 -2.83 -2.39 13.10
N VAL A 54 -2.37 -2.72 11.90
CA VAL A 54 -3.15 -3.48 10.93
C VAL A 54 -3.33 -4.91 11.47
N ASP A 55 -4.56 -5.42 11.44
CA ASP A 55 -4.82 -6.82 11.76
C ASP A 55 -4.14 -7.71 10.73
N ARG A 56 -3.41 -8.71 11.20
CA ARG A 56 -2.55 -9.58 10.41
C ARG A 56 -3.14 -10.97 10.23
N GLU A 57 -4.26 -11.25 10.90
CA GLU A 57 -4.91 -12.55 10.81
C GLU A 57 -5.48 -12.76 9.39
N GLY A 58 -5.14 -13.90 8.78
CA GLY A 58 -5.59 -14.24 7.43
C GLY A 58 -4.92 -13.46 6.31
N ALA A 59 -3.78 -12.81 6.58
CA ALA A 59 -3.08 -12.02 5.58
C ALA A 59 -2.56 -12.89 4.42
N VAL A 60 -2.75 -12.39 3.20
CA VAL A 60 -2.37 -13.06 1.95
C VAL A 60 -1.00 -12.57 1.52
N ASP A 61 -0.09 -13.50 1.21
CA ASP A 61 1.19 -13.17 0.61
C ASP A 61 0.99 -12.77 -0.86
N PHE A 62 1.35 -11.53 -1.18
CA PHE A 62 1.40 -10.99 -2.53
C PHE A 62 2.84 -11.07 -3.01
N GLU A 63 3.13 -12.09 -3.81
CA GLU A 63 4.40 -12.23 -4.53
C GLU A 63 4.08 -12.33 -6.03
N LEU A 64 4.48 -11.31 -6.80
CA LEU A 64 4.48 -11.42 -8.26
C LEU A 64 5.71 -12.22 -8.69
N CYS A 65 5.72 -13.53 -8.41
CA CYS A 65 6.73 -14.40 -9.01
C CYS A 65 6.55 -14.39 -10.53
N ALA A 66 7.45 -13.71 -11.26
CA ALA A 66 7.46 -13.64 -12.73
C ALA A 66 7.54 -15.02 -13.43
N PHE A 67 7.73 -16.11 -12.69
CA PHE A 67 7.83 -17.48 -13.19
C PHE A 67 6.80 -18.49 -12.64
N GLU A 68 5.97 -18.17 -11.64
CA GLU A 68 5.09 -19.18 -10.99
C GLU A 68 3.58 -18.91 -11.10
N CYS A 69 3.15 -17.75 -11.57
CA CYS A 69 1.71 -17.48 -11.72
C CYS A 69 1.14 -18.03 -13.03
N SER A 70 1.09 -19.37 -13.14
CA SER A 70 0.24 -20.08 -14.11
C SER A 70 -1.04 -20.64 -13.45
N GLY A 71 -1.54 -19.96 -12.42
CA GLY A 71 -2.68 -20.45 -11.64
C GLY A 71 -3.39 -19.47 -10.71
N VAL A 72 -2.79 -18.33 -10.35
CA VAL A 72 -3.53 -17.20 -9.77
C VAL A 72 -3.82 -16.27 -10.93
N SER A 73 -5.07 -16.28 -11.41
CA SER A 73 -5.55 -15.23 -12.29
C SER A 73 -5.45 -13.92 -11.51
N ALA A 74 -4.39 -13.13 -11.73
CA ALA A 74 -4.23 -11.76 -11.26
C ALA A 74 -5.26 -10.84 -11.95
N GLU A 75 -6.53 -11.23 -11.89
CA GLU A 75 -7.62 -10.68 -12.70
C GLU A 75 -8.62 -9.88 -11.85
N ASN A 76 -8.57 -9.97 -10.52
CA ASN A 76 -9.50 -9.23 -9.68
C ASN A 76 -8.87 -8.63 -8.40
N LEU A 77 -8.67 -7.31 -8.39
CA LEU A 77 -8.29 -6.55 -7.21
C LEU A 77 -9.28 -6.75 -6.03
N GLU A 78 -10.53 -7.12 -6.29
CA GLU A 78 -11.55 -7.31 -5.25
C GLU A 78 -11.17 -8.36 -4.21
N GLU A 79 -10.33 -9.34 -4.56
CA GLU A 79 -9.86 -10.37 -3.62
C GLU A 79 -8.96 -9.81 -2.52
N TYR A 80 -8.35 -8.65 -2.75
CA TYR A 80 -7.45 -7.98 -1.81
C TYR A 80 -8.12 -6.84 -1.03
N LEU A 81 -9.38 -6.52 -1.34
CA LEU A 81 -10.10 -5.43 -0.68
C LEU A 81 -10.49 -5.84 0.74
N GLY A 82 -10.06 -5.05 1.72
CA GLY A 82 -10.37 -5.28 3.14
C GLY A 82 -9.61 -6.45 3.79
N ALA A 83 -8.91 -7.25 2.99
CA ALA A 83 -8.00 -8.28 3.47
C ALA A 83 -6.59 -7.71 3.70
N PRO A 84 -5.86 -8.17 4.73
CA PRO A 84 -4.46 -7.81 4.88
C PRO A 84 -3.59 -8.51 3.83
N VAL A 85 -2.64 -7.77 3.27
CA VAL A 85 -1.72 -8.23 2.23
C VAL A 85 -0.29 -8.05 2.72
N HIS A 86 0.50 -9.12 2.65
CA HIS A 86 1.95 -9.09 2.86
C HIS A 86 2.67 -8.94 1.53
N THR A 87 3.67 -8.07 1.48
CA THR A 87 4.60 -8.01 0.35
C THR A 87 5.97 -7.54 0.80
N SER A 88 7.00 -8.01 0.12
CA SER A 88 8.36 -7.52 0.29
C SER A 88 8.58 -6.14 -0.35
N SER A 89 7.73 -5.74 -1.29
CA SER A 89 7.79 -4.46 -2.00
C SER A 89 6.40 -3.84 -2.14
N ALA A 90 6.25 -2.62 -1.61
CA ALA A 90 5.04 -1.83 -1.80
C ALA A 90 4.87 -1.44 -3.27
N LEU A 91 5.97 -1.24 -4.02
CA LEU A 91 5.94 -0.95 -5.45
C LEU A 91 5.17 -2.03 -6.23
N GLU A 92 5.52 -3.30 -6.08
CA GLU A 92 4.88 -4.38 -6.84
C GLU A 92 3.37 -4.44 -6.59
N PHE A 93 2.97 -4.28 -5.32
CA PHE A 93 1.56 -4.27 -4.96
C PHE A 93 0.84 -3.05 -5.54
N PHE A 94 1.37 -1.84 -5.35
CA PHE A 94 0.69 -0.64 -5.83
C PHE A 94 0.73 -0.48 -7.35
N ASP A 95 1.73 -1.00 -8.05
CA ASP A 95 1.72 -1.09 -9.51
C ASP A 95 0.52 -1.92 -10.00
N TYR A 96 0.31 -3.09 -9.40
CA TYR A 96 -0.88 -3.91 -9.67
C TYR A 96 -2.18 -3.18 -9.32
N VAL A 97 -2.27 -2.56 -8.14
CA VAL A 97 -3.48 -1.84 -7.73
C VAL A 97 -3.78 -0.67 -8.67
N PHE A 98 -2.78 0.13 -9.04
CA PHE A 98 -2.92 1.29 -9.89
C PHE A 98 -3.19 0.95 -11.36
N SER A 99 -2.88 -0.28 -11.79
CA SER A 99 -3.33 -0.81 -13.09
C SER A 99 -4.87 -0.94 -13.18
N GLN A 100 -5.57 -0.99 -12.04
CA GLN A 100 -7.03 -1.18 -11.97
C GLN A 100 -7.79 0.00 -11.37
N ARG A 101 -7.17 0.79 -10.48
CA ARG A 101 -7.81 1.94 -9.82
C ARG A 101 -6.85 3.12 -9.76
N SER A 102 -7.29 4.31 -10.17
CA SER A 102 -6.46 5.52 -10.09
C SER A 102 -6.38 6.14 -8.70
N LYS A 103 -7.26 5.73 -7.77
CA LYS A 103 -7.32 6.24 -6.40
C LYS A 103 -7.49 5.11 -5.40
N VAL A 104 -6.79 5.21 -4.28
CA VAL A 104 -6.79 4.20 -3.22
C VAL A 104 -6.74 4.84 -1.85
N VAL A 105 -7.35 4.17 -0.87
CA VAL A 105 -7.13 4.42 0.55
C VAL A 105 -6.63 3.12 1.16
N CYS A 106 -5.57 3.20 1.94
CA CYS A 106 -4.88 2.03 2.45
C CYS A 106 -4.40 2.28 3.88
N GLY A 107 -4.55 1.27 4.73
CA GLY A 107 -3.78 1.15 5.97
C GLY A 107 -2.46 0.45 5.69
N VAL A 108 -1.36 0.97 6.20
CA VAL A 108 -0.01 0.43 6.01
C VAL A 108 0.65 0.22 7.36
N ASP A 109 1.29 -0.93 7.54
CA ASP A 109 2.15 -1.26 8.68
C ASP A 109 3.40 -1.99 8.16
N PHE A 110 4.39 -2.18 9.03
CA PHE A 110 5.61 -2.93 8.71
C PHE A 110 5.87 -3.99 9.78
N ALA A 111 5.96 -5.25 9.35
CA ALA A 111 6.10 -6.38 10.26
C ALA A 111 6.89 -7.51 9.61
N GLY A 112 7.79 -8.13 10.39
CA GLY A 112 8.50 -9.34 9.93
C GLY A 112 9.32 -9.13 8.65
N ASN A 113 9.82 -7.92 8.40
CA ASN A 113 10.50 -7.50 7.17
C ASN A 113 9.61 -7.43 5.92
N SER A 114 8.30 -7.27 6.10
CA SER A 114 7.33 -7.10 5.03
C SER A 114 6.41 -5.91 5.30
N TRP A 115 5.93 -5.28 4.23
CA TRP A 115 4.80 -4.38 4.30
C TRP A 115 3.53 -5.18 4.56
N VAL A 116 2.67 -4.66 5.43
CA VAL A 116 1.32 -5.18 5.66
C VAL A 116 0.32 -4.10 5.30
N MET A 117 -0.52 -4.38 4.31
CA MET A 117 -1.40 -3.39 3.71
C MET A 117 -2.84 -3.87 3.70
N VAL A 118 -3.78 -2.96 3.98
CA VAL A 118 -5.22 -3.23 3.87
C VAL A 118 -5.82 -2.12 3.02
N LEU A 119 -6.30 -2.47 1.83
CA LEU A 119 -7.06 -1.56 0.99
C LEU A 119 -8.44 -1.35 1.59
N ASP A 120 -8.82 -0.09 1.78
CA ASP A 120 -10.13 0.27 2.29
C ASP A 120 -11.21 0.08 1.20
N CYS A 121 -12.25 -0.68 1.52
CA CYS A 121 -13.39 -0.97 0.65
C CYS A 121 -14.44 0.14 0.63
N SER A 122 -14.36 1.11 1.54
CA SER A 122 -15.49 1.94 1.92
C SER A 122 -15.69 3.22 1.09
N ARG A 123 -14.94 3.43 0.00
CA ARG A 123 -15.02 4.64 -0.84
C ARG A 123 -14.85 4.39 -2.33
#